data_AF-A0A537ZIZ2-F1
#
_entry.id   AF-A0A537ZIZ2-F1
#
_cell.length_a   1.000
_cell.length_b   1.000
_cell.length_c   1.000
_cell.angle_alpha   90.00
_cell.angle_beta   90.00
_cell.angle_gamma   90.00
#
_symmetry.space_group_name_H-M   'P 1'
#
loop_
_entity.id
_entity.type
_entity.pdbx_description
1 polymer ?
#
loop_
_entity_poly.entity_id
_entity_poly.type
_entity_poly.pdbx_seq_one_letter_code
_entity_poly.pdbx_strand_id
1 'polypeptide(L)' 'MSPDGDAPKELEFHYVLDCPCGTTLTGDTEDDIVDVSFAHLREKHPDMADDYERDHILFMARRVVKR' A
#
# COMPACT_ATOMS: atom_id res chain seq x y z
N MET A 1 -18.03 28.05 26.22
CA MET A 1 -17.01 27.98 25.16
C MET A 1 -15.79 27.28 25.73
N SER A 2 -15.49 26.07 25.27
CA SER A 2 -14.21 25.40 25.53
C SER A 2 -13.37 25.50 24.24
N PRO A 3 -12.12 25.99 24.28
CA PRO A 3 -11.23 26.06 23.14
C PRO A 3 -10.26 24.87 23.16
N ASP A 4 -10.79 23.65 23.18
CA ASP A 4 -9.97 22.45 23.05
C ASP A 4 -10.27 21.89 21.67
N GLY A 5 -9.67 22.54 20.68
CA GLY A 5 -9.50 21.98 19.35
C GLY A 5 -8.54 20.81 19.46
N ASP A 6 -9.08 19.65 19.83
CA ASP A 6 -8.47 18.35 19.55
C ASP A 6 -8.37 18.26 18.02
N ALA A 7 -7.26 18.75 17.48
CA ALA A 7 -6.88 18.45 16.11
C ALA A 7 -6.86 16.92 16.02
N PRO A 8 -7.65 16.30 15.13
CA PRO A 8 -7.59 14.85 15.00
C PRO A 8 -6.15 14.53 14.66
N LYS A 9 -5.45 13.79 15.54
CA LYS A 9 -4.13 13.24 15.23
C LYS A 9 -4.25 12.64 13.85
N GLU A 10 -3.55 13.19 12.87
CA GLU A 10 -3.53 12.69 11.50
C GLU A 10 -3.16 11.21 11.61
N LEU A 11 -4.18 10.36 11.53
CA LEU A 11 -3.98 8.92 11.52
C LEU A 11 -3.20 8.68 10.24
N GLU A 12 -1.88 8.49 10.35
CA GLU A 12 -1.05 8.13 9.21
C GLU A 12 -1.53 6.75 8.74
N PHE A 13 -2.12 6.69 7.55
CA PHE A 13 -2.47 5.42 6.92
C PHE A 13 -1.36 5.04 5.97
N HIS A 14 -1.02 3.76 5.94
CA HIS A 14 -0.15 3.20 4.92
C HIS A 14 -0.84 1.97 4.31
N TYR A 15 -0.41 1.62 3.12
CA TYR A 15 -0.89 0.45 2.40
C TYR A 15 0.10 -0.69 2.61
N VAL A 16 -0.42 -1.85 2.94
CA VAL A 16 0.35 -3.09 3.13
C VAL A 16 -0.16 -4.12 2.15
N LEU A 17 0.72 -4.65 1.31
CA LEU A 17 0.43 -5.75 0.42
C LEU A 17 1.30 -6.95 0.78
N ASP A 18 0.65 -8.07 1.11
CA ASP A 18 1.34 -9.34 1.28
C ASP A 18 1.36 -10.07 -0.06
N CYS A 19 2.55 -10.13 -0.66
CA CYS A 19 2.75 -10.91 -1.87
C CYS A 19 2.69 -12.40 -1.51
N PRO A 20 1.98 -13.24 -2.30
CA PRO A 20 1.95 -14.69 -2.09
C PRO A 20 3.32 -15.35 -2.22
N CYS A 21 4.30 -14.64 -2.78
CA CYS A 21 5.71 -15.02 -2.82
C CYS A 21 6.42 -14.96 -1.44
N GLY A 22 5.77 -14.41 -0.42
CA GLY A 22 6.32 -14.24 0.94
C GLY A 22 7.01 -12.90 1.18
N THR A 23 6.89 -11.94 0.24
CA THR A 23 7.40 -10.58 0.43
C THR A 23 6.26 -9.67 0.90
N THR A 24 6.47 -8.96 2.01
CA THR A 24 5.52 -7.93 2.46
C THR A 24 5.99 -6.58 1.94
N LEU A 25 5.12 -5.89 1.21
CA LEU A 25 5.35 -4.57 0.65
C LEU A 25 4.52 -3.54 1.41
N THR A 26 5.10 -2.36 1.60
CA THR A 26 4.46 -1.26 2.32
C THR A 26 4.71 0.03 1.58
N GLY A 27 3.68 0.87 1.45
CA GLY A 27 3.78 2.20 0.88
C GLY A 27 2.92 3.20 1.64
N ASP A 28 3.37 4.44 1.76
CA ASP A 28 2.62 5.47 2.47
C ASP A 28 1.35 5.90 1.69
N THR A 29 1.32 5.67 0.38
CA THR A 29 0.17 5.99 -0.48
C THR A 29 -0.18 4.82 -1.41
N GLU A 30 -1.35 4.94 -2.05
CA GLU A 30 -1.80 4.02 -3.09
C GLU A 30 -0.81 3.93 -4.25
N ASP A 31 -0.23 5.06 -4.64
CA ASP A 31 0.73 5.07 -5.74
C ASP A 31 2.05 4.42 -5.34
N ASP A 32 2.48 4.66 -4.10
CA ASP A 32 3.71 4.12 -3.54
C ASP A 32 3.65 2.58 -3.43
N ILE A 33 2.56 2.02 -2.89
CA ILE A 33 2.40 0.55 -2.82
C ILE A 33 2.32 -0.07 -4.21
N VAL A 34 1.75 0.64 -5.18
CA VAL A 34 1.63 0.19 -6.57
C VAL A 34 3.00 0.16 -7.23
N ASP A 35 3.79 1.24 -7.13
CA ASP A 35 5.12 1.32 -7.72
C ASP A 35 6.04 0.26 -7.13
N VAL A 36 6.05 0.12 -5.80
CA VAL A 36 6.84 -0.89 -5.09
C VAL A 36 6.42 -2.31 -5.48
N SER A 37 5.11 -2.56 -5.62
CA SER A 37 4.59 -3.86 -6.06
C SER A 37 4.91 -4.16 -7.52
N PHE A 38 4.78 -3.19 -8.42
CA PHE A 38 5.15 -3.37 -9.83
C PHE A 38 6.65 -3.58 -10.02
N ALA A 39 7.49 -2.85 -9.28
CA ALA A 39 8.93 -3.07 -9.27
C ALA A 39 9.25 -4.51 -8.84
N HIS A 40 8.66 -4.95 -7.72
CA HIS A 40 8.81 -6.32 -7.24
C HIS A 40 8.33 -7.36 -8.27
N LEU A 41 7.15 -7.17 -8.85
CA LEU A 41 6.59 -8.05 -9.88
C LEU A 41 7.51 -8.10 -11.10
N ARG A 42 7.99 -6.97 -11.62
CA ARG A 42 8.91 -6.94 -12.78
C ARG A 42 10.24 -7.64 -12.50
N GLU A 43 10.75 -7.57 -11.28
CA GLU A 43 12.02 -8.22 -10.89
C GLU A 43 11.87 -9.71 -10.57
N LYS A 44 10.80 -10.11 -9.88
CA LYS A 44 10.61 -11.49 -9.38
C LYS A 44 9.67 -12.33 -10.24
N HIS A 45 8.68 -11.69 -10.84
CA HIS A 45 7.57 -12.32 -11.56
C HIS A 45 7.22 -11.56 -12.86
N PRO A 46 8.19 -11.37 -13.80
CA PRO A 46 7.97 -10.56 -14.99
C PRO A 46 6.83 -11.06 -15.87
N ASP A 47 6.58 -12.37 -15.88
CA ASP A 47 5.46 -13.01 -16.59
C ASP A 47 4.09 -12.63 -16.02
N MET A 48 4.03 -12.31 -14.73
CA MET A 48 2.79 -11.90 -14.06
C MET A 48 2.61 -10.38 -14.06
N ALA A 49 3.71 -9.61 -14.13
CA ALA A 49 3.67 -8.15 -14.07
C ALA A 49 2.83 -7.49 -15.18
N ASP A 50 2.59 -8.19 -16.29
CA ASP A 50 1.72 -7.73 -17.40
C ASP A 50 0.23 -8.05 -17.16
N ASP A 51 -0.06 -9.05 -16.31
CA ASP A 51 -1.42 -9.49 -15.96
C ASP A 51 -2.00 -8.70 -14.77
N TYR A 52 -1.13 -8.10 -13.96
CA TYR A 52 -1.52 -7.25 -12.84
C TYR A 52 -1.64 -5.78 -13.25
N GLU A 53 -2.78 -5.16 -12.93
CA GLU A 53 -2.97 -3.72 -13.06
C GLU A 53 -2.88 -3.02 -11.69
N ARG A 54 -2.72 -1.69 -11.72
CA ARG A 54 -2.73 -0.84 -10.51
C ARG A 54 -3.93 -1.15 -9.61
N ASP A 55 -5.10 -1.32 -10.21
CA ASP A 55 -6.33 -1.60 -9.48
C ASP A 55 -6.30 -2.98 -8.80
N HIS A 56 -5.78 -4.01 -9.47
CA HIS A 56 -5.60 -5.35 -8.87
C HIS A 56 -4.68 -5.29 -7.64
N ILE A 57 -3.58 -4.55 -7.72
CA ILE A 57 -2.65 -4.38 -6.61
C ILE A 57 -3.31 -3.62 -5.45
N LEU A 58 -4.02 -2.52 -5.74
CA LEU A 58 -4.75 -1.78 -4.72
C LEU A 58 -5.89 -2.57 -4.09
N PHE A 59 -6.55 -3.44 -4.85
CA PHE A 59 -7.59 -4.32 -4.35
C PHE A 59 -7.04 -5.40 -3.39
N MET A 60 -5.80 -5.85 -3.63
CA MET A 60 -5.09 -6.77 -2.73
C MET A 60 -4.42 -6.06 -1.55
N ALA A 61 -4.06 -4.78 -1.71
CA ALA A 61 -3.46 -3.98 -0.67
C ALA A 61 -4.46 -3.69 0.47
N ARG A 62 -3.96 -3.68 1.70
CA ARG A 62 -4.74 -3.36 2.90
C ARG A 62 -4.33 -1.99 3.39
N ARG A 63 -5.31 -1.07 3.55
CA ARG A 63 -5.04 0.18 4.29
C ARG A 63 -4.94 -0.13 5.78
N VAL A 64 -3.84 0.25 6.39
CA VAL A 64 -3.57 0.02 7.80
C VAL A 64 -3.18 1.35 8.45
N VAL A 65 -3.72 1.60 9.64
CA VAL A 65 -3.31 2.76 10.45
C VAL A 65 -1.93 2.47 11.02
N LYS A 66 -0.96 3.34 10.73
CA LYS A 66 0.33 3.41 11.40
C LYS A 66 0.06 3.86 12.84
N ARG A 67 0.17 2.93 13.78
CA ARG A 67 -0.06 3.18 15.21
C ARG A 67 1.18 3.67 15.92
#